data_AF-A0AA41RW82-F1
#
_entry.id   AF-A0AA41RW82-F1
#
_cell.length_a   1.000
_cell.length_b   1.000
_cell.length_c   1.000
_cell.angle_alpha   90.00
_cell.angle_beta   90.00
_cell.angle_gamma   90.00
#
_symmetry.space_group_name_H-M   'P 1'
#
loop_
_entity.id
_entity.type
_entity.pdbx_description
1 polymer ?
#
loop_
_entity_poly.entity_id
_entity_poly.type
_entity_poly.pdbx_seq_one_letter_code
_entity_poly.pdbx_strand_id
1 'polypeptide(L)'
;MVTLLNFLEFSPNLESLVINKVKITGKVSENTLTFNKVPRCLETLKSIEIGKFSGSPKELEMAKFVLKHARVLQTVILETSFIVENEMDPRKNKKNLKAKEVEALNKRILMQLGMSPWASAGCIIKFSSSVA
;
A
#
# COMPACT_ATOMS: atom_id res chain seq x y z
N MET A 1 -3.67 -20.72 -6.57
CA MET A 1 -3.05 -19.55 -5.88
C MET A 1 -4.04 -18.41 -6.00
N VAL A 2 -4.60 -17.92 -4.89
CA VAL A 2 -5.53 -16.77 -4.92
C VAL A 2 -4.70 -15.50 -5.02
N THR A 3 -4.89 -14.72 -6.08
CA THR A 3 -4.25 -13.41 -6.23
C THR A 3 -5.12 -12.35 -5.55
N LEU A 4 -4.51 -11.22 -5.16
CA LEU A 4 -5.26 -10.07 -4.65
C LEU A 4 -6.34 -9.62 -5.65
N LEU A 5 -6.04 -9.65 -6.95
CA LEU A 5 -6.99 -9.32 -8.01
C LEU A 5 -8.23 -10.21 -7.98
N ASN A 6 -8.04 -11.53 -7.90
CA ASN A 6 -9.18 -12.46 -7.83
C ASN A 6 -10.02 -12.18 -6.58
N PHE A 7 -9.39 -11.94 -5.42
CA PHE A 7 -10.11 -11.62 -4.20
C PHE A 7 -10.99 -10.37 -4.34
N LEU A 8 -10.45 -9.31 -4.96
CA LEU A 8 -11.17 -8.06 -5.19
C LEU A 8 -12.33 -8.23 -6.19
N GLU A 9 -12.16 -9.04 -7.24
CA GLU A 9 -13.22 -9.33 -8.21
C GLU A 9 -14.40 -10.10 -7.60
N PHE A 10 -14.13 -11.06 -6.69
CA PHE A 10 -15.17 -11.86 -6.04
C PHE A 10 -15.79 -11.22 -4.80
N SER A 11 -15.36 -10.02 -4.42
CA SER A 11 -15.83 -9.32 -3.21
C SER A 11 -16.50 -7.98 -3.56
N PRO A 12 -17.58 -7.96 -4.36
CA PRO A 12 -18.13 -6.73 -4.94
C PRO A 12 -18.63 -5.69 -3.92
N ASN A 13 -18.93 -6.12 -2.69
CA ASN A 13 -19.42 -5.26 -1.61
C ASN A 13 -18.34 -5.00 -0.53
N LEU A 14 -17.07 -5.22 -0.84
CA LEU A 14 -15.98 -5.01 0.11
C LEU A 14 -15.92 -3.55 0.55
N GLU A 15 -16.08 -3.30 1.85
CA GLU A 15 -15.97 -1.96 2.42
C GLU A 15 -14.61 -1.70 3.08
N SER A 16 -13.96 -2.75 3.59
CA SER A 16 -12.67 -2.65 4.27
C SER A 16 -11.74 -3.76 3.82
N LEU A 17 -10.48 -3.40 3.56
CA LEU A 17 -9.43 -4.33 3.15
C LEU A 17 -8.18 -4.15 4.00
N VAL A 18 -7.67 -5.24 4.56
CA VAL A 18 -6.39 -5.25 5.29
C VAL A 18 -5.41 -6.18 4.55
N ILE A 19 -4.23 -5.66 4.22
CA ILE A 19 -3.17 -6.39 3.53
C ILE A 19 -1.92 -6.42 4.42
N ASN A 20 -1.73 -7.46 5.22
CA ASN A 20 -0.63 -7.55 6.20
C ASN A 20 0.79 -7.46 5.62
N LYS A 21 0.97 -7.95 4.38
CA LYS A 21 2.23 -7.81 3.62
C LYS A 21 1.91 -7.91 2.15
N VAL A 22 2.26 -6.88 1.40
CA VAL A 22 2.15 -6.88 -0.05
C VAL A 22 3.25 -7.79 -0.63
N LYS A 23 2.87 -8.96 -1.14
CA LYS A 23 3.77 -9.84 -1.92
C LYS A 23 3.41 -9.73 -3.40
N ILE A 24 4.15 -8.90 -4.15
CA ILE A 24 3.94 -8.74 -5.59
C ILE A 24 4.90 -9.68 -6.32
N THR A 25 4.36 -10.80 -6.81
CA THR A 25 5.10 -11.79 -7.61
C THR A 25 4.95 -11.48 -9.11
N GLY A 26 6.04 -11.57 -9.87
CA GLY A 26 6.08 -11.29 -11.31
C GLY A 26 7.40 -10.66 -11.77
N LYS A 27 7.91 -11.09 -12.95
CA LYS A 27 9.13 -10.55 -13.56
C LYS A 27 8.86 -9.11 -14.00
N VAL A 28 9.62 -8.18 -13.42
CA VAL A 28 9.49 -6.73 -13.59
C VAL A 28 10.13 -6.33 -14.91
N SER A 29 9.36 -6.30 -15.99
CA SER A 29 9.72 -5.53 -17.19
C SER A 29 8.78 -4.36 -17.44
N GLU A 30 7.68 -4.25 -16.69
CA GLU A 30 6.72 -3.17 -16.86
C GLU A 30 6.37 -2.60 -15.48
N ASN A 31 6.63 -1.30 -15.31
CA ASN A 31 6.36 -0.53 -14.11
C ASN A 31 4.86 -0.23 -13.94
N THR A 32 4.02 -1.19 -14.34
CA THR A 32 2.57 -1.05 -14.40
C THR A 32 1.92 -2.33 -13.88
N LEU A 33 1.30 -2.26 -12.71
CA LEU A 33 0.21 -3.13 -12.30
C LEU A 33 -0.90 -2.99 -13.35
N THR A 34 -0.91 -3.90 -14.32
CA THR A 34 -1.96 -3.96 -15.34
C THR A 34 -3.25 -4.50 -14.71
N PHE A 35 -4.01 -3.63 -14.07
CA PHE A 35 -5.41 -3.89 -13.76
C PHE A 35 -6.18 -3.81 -15.08
N ASN A 36 -6.35 -4.94 -15.77
CA ASN A 36 -7.11 -5.02 -17.02
C ASN A 36 -8.56 -4.50 -16.85
N LYS A 37 -9.06 -4.52 -15.61
CA LYS A 37 -10.37 -3.99 -15.22
C LYS A 37 -10.29 -3.44 -13.79
N VAL A 38 -11.04 -2.38 -13.53
CA VAL A 38 -11.25 -1.88 -12.16
C VAL A 38 -12.20 -2.84 -11.43
N PRO A 39 -11.77 -3.46 -10.31
CA PRO A 39 -12.65 -4.34 -9.54
C PRO A 39 -13.84 -3.54 -8.99
N ARG A 40 -15.06 -4.09 -9.08
CA ARG A 40 -16.29 -3.43 -8.60
C ARG A 40 -16.21 -3.03 -7.12
N CYS A 41 -15.50 -3.82 -6.32
CA CYS A 41 -15.32 -3.57 -4.90
C CYS A 41 -14.68 -2.21 -4.59
N LEU A 42 -13.94 -1.60 -5.52
CA LEU A 42 -13.37 -0.26 -5.31
C LEU A 42 -14.46 0.81 -5.24
N GLU A 43 -15.62 0.59 -5.85
CA GLU A 43 -16.75 1.52 -5.75
C GLU A 43 -17.37 1.54 -4.34
N THR A 44 -17.20 0.46 -3.57
CA THR A 44 -17.73 0.32 -2.20
C THR A 44 -16.67 0.45 -1.11
N LEU A 45 -15.38 0.45 -1.48
CA LEU A 45 -14.27 0.43 -0.53
C LEU A 45 -14.16 1.76 0.22
N LYS A 46 -14.33 1.71 1.54
CA LYS A 46 -14.24 2.85 2.48
C LYS A 46 -12.89 2.92 3.17
N SER A 47 -12.25 1.79 3.44
CA SER A 47 -10.94 1.76 4.10
C SER A 47 -10.00 0.70 3.53
N ILE A 48 -8.72 1.06 3.45
CA ILE A 48 -7.64 0.11 3.15
C ILE A 48 -6.50 0.29 4.15
N GLU A 49 -5.99 -0.83 4.65
CA GLU A 49 -4.79 -0.89 5.47
C GLU A 49 -3.73 -1.74 4.78
N ILE A 50 -2.52 -1.19 4.65
CA ILE A 50 -1.40 -1.86 4.03
C ILE A 50 -0.28 -2.00 5.04
N GLY A 51 -0.13 -3.24 5.50
CA GLY A 51 0.92 -3.74 6.35
C GLY A 51 2.27 -3.76 5.66
N LYS A 52 3.32 -3.46 6.43
CA LYS A 52 4.71 -3.55 6.00
C LYS A 52 5.07 -2.71 4.77
N PHE A 53 4.46 -1.54 4.66
CA PHE A 53 4.59 -0.65 3.52
C PHE A 53 5.99 -0.03 3.47
N SER A 54 6.80 -0.41 2.48
CA SER A 54 8.15 0.13 2.32
C SER A 54 8.20 1.41 1.45
N GLY A 55 7.12 1.68 0.72
CA GLY A 55 7.08 2.74 -0.30
C GLY A 55 7.80 2.33 -1.59
N SER A 56 7.95 1.03 -1.84
CA SER A 56 8.49 0.53 -3.09
C SER A 56 7.62 1.00 -4.28
N PRO A 57 8.18 1.12 -5.51
CA PRO A 57 7.42 1.58 -6.67
C PRO A 57 6.11 0.82 -6.89
N LYS A 58 6.12 -0.50 -6.69
CA LYS A 58 4.95 -1.36 -6.87
C LYS A 58 3.88 -1.15 -5.79
N GLU A 59 4.28 -0.96 -4.54
CA GLU A 59 3.35 -0.65 -3.45
C GLU A 59 2.71 0.73 -3.64
N LEU A 60 3.51 1.72 -4.05
CA LEU A 60 3.02 3.05 -4.40
C LEU A 60 2.03 2.97 -5.55
N GLU A 61 2.30 2.16 -6.57
CA GLU A 61 1.39 2.00 -7.70
C GLU A 61 0.05 1.39 -7.28
N MET A 62 0.07 0.36 -6.42
CA MET A 62 -1.15 -0.23 -5.87
C MET A 62 -1.96 0.82 -5.08
N ALA A 63 -1.30 1.59 -4.21
CA ALA A 63 -1.95 2.64 -3.44
C ALA A 63 -2.54 3.73 -4.35
N LYS A 64 -1.80 4.17 -5.38
CA LYS A 64 -2.27 5.13 -6.39
C LYS A 64 -3.47 4.61 -7.16
N PHE A 65 -3.48 3.33 -7.52
CA PHE A 65 -4.61 2.70 -8.19
C PHE A 65 -5.87 2.76 -7.31
N VAL A 66 -5.75 2.39 -6.03
CA VAL A 66 -6.86 2.48 -5.07
C VAL A 66 -7.35 3.92 -4.94
N LEU A 67 -6.45 4.89 -4.72
CA LEU A 67 -6.79 6.31 -4.60
C LEU A 67 -7.51 6.86 -5.84
N LYS A 68 -7.09 6.43 -7.04
CA LYS A 68 -7.66 6.88 -8.32
C LYS A 68 -9.05 6.32 -8.60
N HIS A 69 -9.39 5.15 -8.06
CA HIS A 69 -10.60 4.43 -8.44
C HIS A 69 -11.63 4.28 -7.31
N ALA A 70 -11.21 4.34 -6.04
CA ALA A 70 -12.11 4.18 -4.91
C ALA A 70 -12.81 5.49 -4.54
N ARG A 71 -14.03 5.67 -5.06
CA ARG A 71 -14.80 6.92 -4.97
C ARG A 71 -15.34 7.21 -3.57
N VAL A 72 -15.59 6.17 -2.77
CA VAL A 72 -16.12 6.29 -1.40
C VAL A 72 -15.04 6.08 -0.34
N LEU A 73 -13.77 6.09 -0.75
CA LEU A 73 -12.63 5.85 0.14
C LEU A 73 -12.53 6.97 1.18
N GLN A 74 -12.52 6.60 2.45
CA GLN A 74 -12.45 7.52 3.58
C GLN A 74 -11.06 7.52 4.21
N THR A 75 -10.40 6.36 4.29
CA THR A 75 -9.11 6.24 4.97
C THR A 75 -8.18 5.23 4.31
N VAL A 76 -6.92 5.63 4.15
CA VAL A 76 -5.80 4.75 3.82
C VAL A 76 -4.87 4.70 5.02
N ILE A 77 -4.59 3.52 5.54
CA ILE A 77 -3.64 3.30 6.63
C ILE A 77 -2.41 2.61 6.05
N LEU A 78 -1.26 3.25 6.19
CA LEU A 78 0.03 2.70 5.77
C LEU A 78 0.82 2.35 7.02
N GLU A 79 0.93 1.05 7.30
CA GLU A 79 1.78 0.56 8.37
C GLU A 79 3.20 0.41 7.81
N THR A 80 4.02 1.42 7.99
CA THR A 80 5.38 1.38 7.48
C THR A 80 6.22 0.41 8.32
N SER A 81 6.70 -0.69 7.70
CA SER A 81 7.65 -1.58 8.36
C SER A 81 9.07 -1.27 7.95
N PHE A 82 9.94 -1.24 8.96
CA PHE A 82 11.37 -1.02 8.80
C PHE A 82 12.09 -2.35 9.00
N ILE A 83 12.07 -3.21 7.98
CA ILE A 83 13.02 -4.30 7.90
C ILE A 83 13.94 -3.98 6.73
N VAL A 84 15.13 -3.46 7.04
CA VAL A 84 16.26 -3.60 6.12
C VAL A 84 16.56 -5.09 6.12
N GLU A 85 15.98 -5.84 5.19
CA GLU A 85 16.44 -7.19 4.89
C GLU A 85 17.84 -7.02 4.29
N ASN A 86 18.87 -6.95 5.15
CA ASN A 86 20.24 -7.17 4.71
C ASN A 86 20.31 -8.64 4.35
N GLU A 87 20.04 -8.98 3.08
CA GLU A 87 20.04 -10.36 2.57
C GLU A 87 21.42 -11.06 2.61
N MET A 88 22.37 -10.65 3.45
CA MET A 88 23.70 -11.27 3.51
C MET A 88 24.32 -11.50 4.89
N ASP A 89 23.66 -11.19 6.01
CA ASP A 89 24.25 -11.55 7.32
C ASP A 89 23.20 -11.78 8.44
N PRO A 90 22.88 -13.05 8.79
CA PRO A 90 21.96 -13.36 9.89
C PRO A 90 22.49 -12.94 11.28
N ARG A 91 23.72 -12.41 11.40
CA ARG A 91 24.30 -11.92 12.67
C ARG A 91 24.19 -10.40 12.86
N LYS A 92 23.73 -9.65 11.86
CA LYS A 92 23.49 -8.21 11.99
C LYS A 92 22.07 -7.96 12.47
N ASN A 93 21.94 -7.64 13.76
CA ASN A 93 20.67 -7.26 14.39
C ASN A 93 19.90 -6.25 13.52
N LYS A 94 18.59 -6.48 13.38
CA LYS A 94 17.61 -5.53 12.82
C LYS A 94 17.88 -4.15 13.39
N LYS A 95 18.39 -3.23 12.55
CA LYS A 95 18.50 -1.82 12.95
C LYS A 95 17.16 -1.16 12.69
N ASN A 96 16.46 -0.82 13.77
CA ASN A 96 15.34 0.10 13.71
C ASN A 96 15.86 1.45 13.19
N LEU A 97 15.27 1.97 12.12
CA LEU A 97 15.54 3.33 11.67
C LEU A 97 15.15 4.31 12.80
N LYS A 98 15.91 5.39 12.94
CA LYS A 98 15.59 6.43 13.93
C LYS A 98 14.25 7.08 13.55
N ALA A 99 13.48 7.54 14.53
CA ALA A 99 12.18 8.20 14.30
C ALA A 99 12.22 9.30 13.20
N LYS A 100 13.33 10.03 13.10
CA LYS A 100 13.56 11.04 12.05
C LYS A 100 13.58 10.46 10.62
N GLU A 101 14.12 9.26 10.45
CA GLU A 101 14.19 8.61 9.14
C GLU A 101 12.83 8.02 8.73
N VAL A 102 12.08 7.50 9.71
CA VAL A 102 10.67 7.08 9.54
C VAL A 102 9.82 8.26 9.08
N GLU A 103 9.95 9.40 9.76
CA GLU A 103 9.24 10.63 9.40
C GLU A 103 9.61 11.11 7.98
N ALA A 104 10.89 11.06 7.61
CA ALA A 104 11.34 11.41 6.27
C ALA A 104 10.78 10.47 5.20
N LEU A 105 10.71 9.17 5.47
CA LEU A 105 10.09 8.19 4.56
C LEU A 105 8.59 8.46 4.40
N ASN A 106 7.87 8.66 5.50
CA ASN A 106 6.43 8.95 5.47
C ASN A 106 6.14 10.21 4.66
N LYS A 107 6.93 11.28 4.83
CA LYS A 107 6.84 12.50 4.02
C LYS A 107 7.06 12.20 2.53
N ARG A 108 8.07 11.40 2.18
CA ARG A 108 8.35 11.01 0.79
C ARG A 108 7.19 10.21 0.18
N ILE A 109 6.65 9.24 0.91
CA ILE A 109 5.49 8.44 0.48
C ILE A 109 4.29 9.36 0.24
N LEU A 110 3.99 10.24 1.20
CA LEU A 110 2.86 11.16 1.09
C LEU A 110 3.00 12.08 -0.12
N MET A 111 4.18 12.63 -0.39
CA MET A 111 4.44 13.42 -1.60
C MET A 111 4.16 12.61 -2.87
N GLN A 112 4.65 11.37 -2.93
CA GLN A 112 4.44 10.51 -4.11
C GLN A 112 2.97 10.16 -4.35
N LEU A 113 2.19 9.96 -3.29
CA LEU A 113 0.74 9.68 -3.38
C LEU A 113 -0.08 10.94 -3.67
N GLY A 114 0.33 12.10 -3.14
CA GLY A 114 -0.32 13.39 -3.37
C GLY A 114 -0.20 13.89 -4.82
N MET A 115 0.77 13.40 -5.59
CA MET A 115 0.90 13.71 -7.02
C MET A 115 -0.12 12.97 -7.91
N SER A 116 -0.94 12.07 -7.34
CA SER A 116 -1.90 11.26 -8.09
C SER A 116 -3.33 11.79 -7.92
N PRO A 117 -4.21 11.62 -8.91
CA PRO A 117 -5.62 12.01 -8.77
C PRO A 117 -6.31 11.13 -7.73
N TRP A 118 -7.12 11.75 -6.87
CA TRP A 118 -7.91 11.05 -5.85
C TRP A 118 -9.38 11.09 -6.24
N ALA A 119 -10.03 9.93 -6.25
CA ALA A 119 -11.46 9.83 -6.54
C ALA A 119 -12.35 10.33 -5.39
N SER A 120 -11.83 10.30 -4.15
CA SER A 120 -12.52 10.77 -2.96
C SER A 120 -11.83 12.01 -2.38
N ALA A 121 -12.55 13.13 -2.40
CA ALA A 121 -12.06 14.43 -1.92
C ALA A 121 -11.83 14.48 -0.39
N GLY A 122 -12.48 13.58 0.37
CA GLY A 122 -12.39 13.52 1.83
C GLY A 122 -11.48 12.39 2.35
N CYS A 123 -10.80 11.66 1.47
CA CYS A 123 -9.92 10.57 1.87
C CYS A 123 -8.75 11.10 2.70
N ILE A 124 -8.38 10.41 3.77
CA ILE A 124 -7.23 10.74 4.62
C ILE A 124 -6.21 9.60 4.58
N ILE A 125 -4.94 9.93 4.37
CA ILE A 125 -3.83 8.99 4.54
C ILE A 125 -3.29 9.10 5.97
N LYS A 126 -3.26 7.99 6.67
CA LYS A 126 -2.68 7.85 8.02
C LYS A 126 -1.51 6.90 7.96
N PHE A 127 -0.47 7.21 8.72
CA PHE A 127 0.64 6.29 8.95
C PHE A 127 0.47 5.65 10.32
N SER A 128 0.59 4.33 10.39
CA SER A 128 0.73 3.61 11.65
C SER A 128 2.15 3.09 11.77
N SER A 129 2.69 3.16 12.99
CA SER A 129 3.96 2.55 13.34
C SER A 129 3.67 1.32 14.19
N SER A 130 4.04 0.14 13.73
CA SER A 130 4.18 -1.01 14.61
C SER A 130 5.44 -0.80 15.45
N VAL A 131 5.27 -0.21 16.63
CA VAL A 131 6.27 -0.28 17.69
C VAL A 131 6.15 -1.70 18.24
N ALA A 132 6.94 -2.61 17.68
CA ALA A 132 7.17 -3.92 18.27
C ALA A 132 8.33 -3.83 19.27
#